data_AF-A0A0L0W9E7-F1
#
_entry.id   AF-A0A0L0W9E7-F1
#
_cell.length_a   1.000
_cell.length_b   1.000
_cell.length_c   1.000
_cell.angle_alpha   90.00
_cell.angle_beta   90.00
_cell.angle_gamma   90.00
#
_symmetry.space_group_name_H-M   'P 1'
#
loop_
_entity.id
_entity.type
_entity.pdbx_description
1 polymer ?
#
loop_
_entity_poly.entity_id
_entity_poly.type
_entity_poly.pdbx_seq_one_letter_code
_entity_poly.pdbx_strand_id
1 'polypeptide(L)' 'MKIGFGKDGLTLNSKKINPLNLSVNGHGIESDYPIKAVDPFEILSSLASIDLSDEKTTRKDKIEALQKILNDIL' A
#
# COMPACT_ATOMS: atom_id res chain seq x y z
N MET A 1 13.33 -12.78 -7.15
CA MET A 1 12.23 -12.49 -6.20
C MET A 1 10.92 -12.48 -6.97
N LYS A 2 9.93 -13.27 -6.57
CA LYS A 2 8.58 -13.26 -7.17
C LYS A 2 7.59 -12.67 -6.16
N ILE A 3 7.00 -11.52 -6.49
CA ILE A 3 5.93 -10.90 -5.71
C ILE A 3 4.59 -11.46 -6.21
N GLY A 4 3.69 -11.79 -5.29
CA GLY A 4 2.35 -12.30 -5.60
C GLY A 4 1.31 -11.88 -4.56
N PHE A 5 0.04 -12.15 -4.85
CA PHE A 5 -1.09 -11.91 -3.96
C PHE A 5 -1.80 -13.24 -3.68
N GLY A 6 -1.95 -13.58 -2.39
CA GLY A 6 -2.68 -14.76 -1.92
C GLY A 6 -3.89 -14.35 -1.07
N LYS A 7 -4.68 -15.34 -0.63
CA LYS A 7 -5.86 -15.11 0.24
C LYS A 7 -5.50 -14.36 1.52
N ASP A 8 -4.28 -14.56 2.02
CA ASP A 8 -3.79 -13.97 3.27
C ASP A 8 -2.95 -12.70 3.08
N GLY A 9 -2.91 -12.14 1.86
CA GLY A 9 -2.23 -10.89 1.53
C GLY A 9 -1.03 -11.02 0.59
N LEU A 10 -0.10 -10.07 0.68
CA LEU A 10 1.10 -9.99 -0.14
C LEU A 10 2.05 -11.16 0.16
N THR A 11 2.59 -11.78 -0.90
CA THR A 11 3.52 -12.90 -0.78
C THR A 11 4.82 -12.62 -1.55
N LEU A 12 5.94 -13.06 -0.98
CA LEU A 12 7.25 -13.06 -1.63
C LEU A 12 7.75 -14.50 -1.71
N ASN A 13 8.00 -14.99 -2.93
CA ASN A 13 8.34 -16.39 -3.19
C ASN A 13 7.33 -17.36 -2.53
N SER A 14 6.03 -17.04 -2.66
CA SER A 14 4.90 -17.79 -2.08
C SER A 14 4.81 -17.82 -0.56
N LYS A 15 5.67 -17.09 0.17
CA LYS A 15 5.55 -16.89 1.62
C LYS A 15 4.85 -15.57 1.92
N LYS A 16 3.94 -15.56 2.89
CA LYS A 16 3.34 -14.32 3.39
C LYS A 16 4.43 -13.39 3.92
N ILE A 17 4.35 -12.12 3.56
CA ILE A 17 5.27 -11.09 4.07
C ILE A 17 4.49 -9.93 4.69
N ASN A 18 5.08 -9.32 5.70
CA ASN A 18 4.64 -8.00 6.14
C ASN A 18 5.25 -6.97 5.17
N PRO A 19 4.45 -6.18 4.45
CA PRO A 19 4.97 -5.22 3.46
C PRO A 19 5.88 -4.15 4.06
N LEU A 20 5.76 -3.87 5.37
CA LEU A 20 6.64 -2.93 6.07
C LEU A 20 7.92 -3.58 6.60
N ASN A 21 8.00 -4.91 6.61
CA ASN A 21 9.18 -5.66 7.04
C ASN A 21 9.81 -6.36 5.85
N LEU A 22 10.85 -5.72 5.29
CA LEU A 22 11.57 -6.23 4.13
C LEU A 22 13.02 -6.50 4.53
N SER A 23 13.50 -7.71 4.29
CA SER A 23 14.90 -8.09 4.52
C SER A 23 15.53 -8.63 3.23
N VAL A 24 16.71 -8.12 2.89
CA VAL A 24 17.51 -8.51 1.73
C VAL A 24 18.96 -8.69 2.18
N ASN A 25 19.54 -9.86 1.91
CA ASN A 25 20.96 -10.16 2.19
C ASN A 25 21.38 -9.88 3.65
N GLY A 26 20.51 -10.17 4.63
CA GLY A 26 20.80 -9.99 6.06
C GLY A 26 20.60 -8.56 6.58
N HIS A 27 20.23 -7.62 5.72
CA HIS A 27 19.86 -6.26 6.11
C HIS A 27 18.37 -6.06 5.83
N GLY A 28 17.63 -5.59 6.83
CA GLY A 28 16.19 -5.38 6.69
C GLY A 28 15.71 -4.14 7.41
N ILE A 29 14.56 -3.66 6.96
CA ILE A 29 13.77 -2.65 7.65
C ILE A 29 12.68 -3.43 8.38
N GLU A 30 12.54 -3.19 9.67
CA GLU A 30 11.44 -3.71 10.49
C GLU A 30 10.69 -2.52 11.06
N SER A 31 9.36 -2.53 10.91
CA SER A 31 8.47 -1.53 11.47
C SER A 31 7.73 -2.13 12.65
N ASP A 32 7.75 -1.40 13.76
CA ASP A 32 6.96 -1.63 14.97
C ASP A 32 5.62 -0.89 14.94
N TYR A 33 5.29 -0.22 13.82
CA TYR A 33 4.02 0.50 13.71
C TYR A 33 2.83 -0.47 13.75
N PRO A 34 1.84 -0.22 14.63
CA PRO A 34 0.61 -0.98 14.62
C PRO A 34 -0.19 -0.64 13.37
N ILE A 35 -0.19 -1.53 12.38
CA ILE A 35 -0.98 -1.36 11.17
C ILE A 35 -2.46 -1.51 11.54
N LYS A 36 -3.29 -0.48 11.26
CA LYS A 36 -4.74 -0.64 11.34
C LYS A 36 -5.19 -1.63 10.27
N ALA A 37 -6.09 -2.54 10.64
CA ALA A 37 -6.77 -3.37 9.67
C ALA A 37 -7.71 -2.47 8.84
N VAL A 38 -7.27 -2.11 7.63
CA VAL A 38 -8.05 -1.32 6.67
C VAL A 38 -8.64 -2.26 5.63
N ASP A 39 -9.87 -2.02 5.21
CA ASP A 39 -10.49 -2.79 4.11
C ASP A 39 -9.75 -2.48 2.79
N PRO A 40 -9.15 -3.48 2.14
CA PRO A 40 -8.48 -3.29 0.86
C PRO A 40 -9.38 -2.66 -0.22
N PHE A 41 -10.69 -2.92 -0.19
CA PHE A 41 -11.63 -2.36 -1.16
C PHE A 41 -11.86 -0.87 -0.96
N GLU A 42 -11.81 -0.36 0.27
CA GLU A 42 -11.92 1.08 0.55
C GLU A 42 -10.70 1.84 0.04
N ILE A 43 -9.51 1.27 0.22
CA ILE A 43 -8.26 1.84 -0.32
C ILE A 43 -8.30 1.86 -1.85
N LEU A 44 -8.68 0.75 -2.48
CA LEU A 44 -8.76 0.65 -3.94
C LEU A 44 -9.82 1.59 -4.50
N SER A 45 -10.97 1.73 -3.85
CA SER A 45 -12.02 2.67 -4.25
C SER A 45 -11.54 4.12 -4.14
N SER A 46 -10.81 4.46 -3.07
CA SER A 46 -10.22 5.80 -2.89
C SER A 46 -9.18 6.10 -3.96
N LEU A 47 -8.33 5.14 -4.32
CA LEU A 47 -7.35 5.30 -5.40
C LEU A 47 -8.02 5.42 -6.77
N ALA A 48 -9.07 4.62 -7.03
CA ALA A 48 -9.81 4.65 -8.29
C ALA A 48 -10.68 5.91 -8.44
N SER A 49 -11.04 6.57 -7.34
CA SER A 49 -11.80 7.83 -7.36
C SER A 49 -11.02 8.99 -7.98
N ILE A 50 -9.69 8.87 -8.06
CA ILE A 50 -8.83 9.84 -8.73
C ILE A 50 -8.70 9.43 -10.18
N ASP A 51 -9.32 10.17 -11.08
CA ASP A 51 -9.07 9.99 -12.50
C ASP A 51 -7.66 10.51 -12.84
N LEU A 52 -6.74 9.58 -13.07
CA LEU A 52 -5.37 9.89 -13.48
C LEU A 52 -5.28 10.40 -14.92
N SER A 53 -6.33 10.17 -15.72
CA SER A 53 -6.42 10.52 -17.14
C SER A 53 -7.14 11.85 -17.39
N ASP A 54 -7.82 12.41 -16.40
CA ASP A 54 -8.38 13.75 -16.47
C ASP A 54 -7.25 14.80 -16.44
N GLU A 55 -7.18 15.63 -17.49
CA GLU A 55 -6.22 16.74 -17.61
C GLU A 55 -6.37 17.79 -16.50
N LYS A 56 -7.52 17.81 -15.81
CA LYS A 56 -7.77 18.71 -14.68
C LYS A 56 -7.18 18.22 -13.37
N THR A 57 -6.83 16.93 -13.26
CA THR A 57 -6.28 16.37 -12.03
C THR A 57 -4.83 16.83 -11.85
N THR A 58 -4.61 17.76 -10.92
CA THR A 58 -3.28 18.32 -10.68
C THR A 58 -2.41 17.35 -9.85
N ARG A 59 -1.09 17.57 -9.86
CA ARG A 59 -0.16 16.82 -9.01
C ARG A 59 -0.50 16.99 -7.51
N LYS A 60 -1.02 18.15 -7.11
CA LYS A 60 -1.40 18.43 -5.73
C LYS A 60 -2.57 17.55 -5.30
N ASP A 61 -3.60 17.43 -6.14
CA ASP A 61 -4.79 16.61 -5.86
C ASP A 61 -4.41 15.12 -5.66
N LYS A 62 -3.48 14.63 -6.49
CA LYS A 62 -2.93 13.28 -6.36
C LYS A 62 -2.19 13.06 -5.03
N ILE A 63 -1.43 14.07 -4.58
CA ILE A 63 -0.70 14.01 -3.30
C ILE A 63 -1.67 14.06 -2.12
N GLU A 64 -2.68 14.93 -2.16
CA GLU A 64 -3.68 15.05 -1.08
C GLU A 64 -4.47 13.75 -0.90
N ALA A 65 -4.84 13.09 -2.00
CA ALA A 65 -5.53 11.82 -1.91
C ALA A 65 -4.64 10.69 -1.37
N LEU A 66 -3.35 10.67 -1.70
CA LEU A 66 -2.38 9.74 -1.08
C LEU A 66 -2.22 10.02 0.42
N GLN A 67 -2.17 11.29 0.82
CA GLN A 67 -2.11 11.67 2.24
C GLN A 67 -3.36 11.21 2.99
N LYS A 68 -4.54 11.34 2.39
CA LYS A 68 -5.79 10.85 2.98
C LYS A 68 -5.73 9.33 3.23
N ILE A 69 -5.33 8.55 2.22
CA ILE A 69 -5.18 7.09 2.34
C ILE A 69 -4.15 6.73 3.42
N LEU A 70 -3.02 7.45 3.50
CA LEU A 70 -2.00 7.22 4.51
C LEU A 70 -2.52 7.47 5.93
N ASN A 71 -3.32 8.52 6.13
CA ASN A 71 -3.92 8.83 7.44
C ASN A 71 -4.97 7.79 7.86
N ASP A 72 -5.60 7.09 6.91
CA ASP A 72 -6.56 6.03 7.22
C ASP A 72 -5.86 4.71 7.62
N ILE A 73 -4.59 4.52 7.18
CA ILE A 73 -3.79 3.30 7.41
C ILE A 73 -2.88 3.41 8.64
N LEU A 74 -2.32 4.60 8.89
CA LEU A 74 -1.37 4.89 9.99
C LEU A 74 -2.08 5.46 11.22
#